data_AF-A0A136MY81-F1
#
_entry.id   AF-A0A136MY81-F1
#
_cell.length_a   1.000
_cell.length_b   1.000
_cell.length_c   1.000
_cell.angle_alpha   90.00
_cell.angle_beta   90.00
_cell.angle_gamma   90.00
#
_symmetry.space_group_name_H-M   'P 1'
#
loop_
_entity.id
_entity.type
_entity.pdbx_description
1 polymer ?
#
loop_
_entity_poly.entity_id
_entity_poly.type
_entity_poly.pdbx_seq_one_letter_code
_entity_poly.pdbx_strand_id
1 'polypeptide(L)'
;MPDSGAAPLLVAFDGSGSINNTSGTLTYLWDFGDGSDISTQEAPNHIYTYPGGVATATLTVTDINGNTSSSTINITVTDSSGVFPCLSSVTSIRQADCSGSNGSFRVNLPGNTSSELTLNGNLITPNANNEYIGLVIGVYQLEVSGSNGCSESYDIYITVDSTTCSGWQAQECAMEIGTNLPGLADWEPHRAFRNFLKNTRGEAIPYTDACGCWSFSDTANDSIFNQMSFDTSGYPTSIPQSTTYGNIKLRYFVSSSGENMPPGHTYLLLYDGNGTIELSGTISSDNYQPGRIQFDLDPDGTFWFQITSSDPSNYIRNIRVVRLEDEFTDLTSEPFYSNFLNKIDPFSVLRFMDWQRTNNNPMINWNERTLPHYFTYGTDQGVPYELIIQLANITKKDIWVCVPHQANDDFIEQMALLFKNNLDPDIVIYLEYSNEVWNWIFDQAHYNNNHRPFNLNYGRAWPSKLKMYLTFGMMFFNQKLVELNGF
;
A
#
# COMPACT_ATOMS: atom_id res chain seq x y z
N MET A 1 2.32 39.59 -23.29
CA MET A 1 1.10 38.76 -23.09
C MET A 1 0.76 38.80 -21.60
N PRO A 2 -0.49 38.57 -21.16
CA PRO A 2 -0.82 38.78 -19.75
C PRO A 2 -0.03 37.81 -18.87
N ASP A 3 0.72 38.35 -17.92
CA ASP A 3 1.38 37.65 -16.83
C ASP A 3 0.43 37.43 -15.63
N SER A 4 -0.85 37.80 -15.79
CA SER A 4 -1.89 37.62 -14.79
C SER A 4 -3.30 37.56 -15.39
N GLY A 5 -4.21 36.78 -14.79
CA GLY A 5 -5.63 36.74 -15.18
C GLY A 5 -6.41 35.54 -14.65
N ALA A 6 -7.72 35.51 -14.94
CA ALA A 6 -8.62 34.45 -14.51
C ALA A 6 -8.46 33.16 -15.34
N ALA A 7 -8.52 32.00 -14.68
CA ALA A 7 -8.56 30.71 -15.33
C ALA A 7 -9.90 30.49 -16.09
N PRO A 8 -9.89 29.82 -17.26
CA PRO A 8 -8.70 29.36 -17.98
C PRO A 8 -7.92 30.53 -18.60
N LEU A 9 -6.63 30.66 -18.27
CA LEU A 9 -5.77 31.74 -18.74
C LEU A 9 -4.85 31.22 -19.84
N LEU A 10 -5.07 31.69 -21.07
CA LEU A 10 -4.19 31.42 -22.21
C LEU A 10 -2.99 32.37 -22.19
N VAL A 11 -1.78 31.81 -22.09
CA VAL A 11 -0.51 32.53 -22.16
C VAL A 11 0.30 32.04 -23.35
N ALA A 12 0.73 32.98 -24.20
CA ALA A 12 1.66 32.69 -25.28
C ALA A 12 3.08 33.04 -24.83
N PHE A 13 3.97 32.05 -24.90
CA PHE A 13 5.39 32.17 -24.57
C PHE A 13 6.22 32.37 -25.84
N ASP A 14 7.38 33.01 -25.70
CA ASP A 14 8.28 33.30 -26.83
C ASP A 14 9.75 33.13 -26.42
N GLY A 15 10.38 32.07 -26.93
CA GLY A 15 11.80 31.78 -26.74
C GLY A 15 12.70 32.33 -27.85
N SER A 16 12.15 32.94 -28.90
CA SER A 16 12.89 33.33 -30.12
C SER A 16 13.99 34.36 -29.88
N GLY A 17 13.94 35.09 -28.75
CA GLY A 17 14.99 36.00 -28.32
C GLY A 17 16.27 35.33 -27.80
N SER A 18 16.33 34.00 -27.76
CA SER A 18 17.51 33.25 -27.28
C SER A 18 18.69 33.39 -28.24
N ILE A 19 19.88 33.66 -27.70
CA ILE A 19 21.09 33.91 -28.49
C ILE A 19 21.96 32.66 -28.50
N ASN A 20 22.23 32.09 -29.68
CA ASN A 20 23.22 31.04 -29.84
C ASN A 20 24.60 31.64 -30.17
N ASN A 21 25.59 31.39 -29.31
CA ASN A 21 26.98 31.79 -29.54
C ASN A 21 27.81 30.71 -30.26
N THR A 22 27.20 29.61 -30.67
CA THR A 22 27.80 28.49 -31.41
C THR A 22 27.16 28.30 -32.79
N SER A 23 27.81 27.57 -33.70
CA SER A 23 27.20 27.18 -34.98
C SER A 23 26.27 25.98 -34.79
N GLY A 24 24.97 26.21 -34.68
CA GLY A 24 23.95 25.16 -34.57
C GLY A 24 22.55 25.69 -34.26
N THR A 25 21.55 24.81 -34.23
CA THR A 25 20.18 25.14 -33.81
C THR A 25 20.04 24.97 -32.30
N LEU A 26 19.32 25.88 -31.63
CA LEU A 26 18.96 25.72 -30.23
C LEU A 26 17.79 24.75 -30.09
N THR A 27 17.79 23.96 -29.02
CA THR A 27 16.59 23.25 -28.56
C THR A 27 16.00 23.98 -27.37
N TYR A 28 14.67 23.94 -27.28
CA TYR A 28 13.89 24.65 -26.27
C TYR A 28 13.20 23.63 -25.37
N LEU A 29 13.09 23.97 -24.09
CA LEU A 29 12.34 23.23 -23.10
C LEU A 29 11.62 24.23 -22.19
N TRP A 30 10.31 24.22 -22.26
CA TRP A 30 9.42 25.00 -21.41
C TRP A 30 8.81 24.10 -20.33
N ASP A 31 8.99 24.50 -19.08
CA ASP A 31 8.22 24.04 -17.93
C ASP A 31 7.31 25.19 -17.51
N PHE A 32 5.99 24.98 -17.45
CA PHE A 32 5.04 26.06 -17.17
C PHE A 32 4.82 26.32 -15.68
N GLY A 33 5.40 25.49 -14.80
CA GLY A 33 5.37 25.66 -13.35
C GLY A 33 4.05 25.32 -12.67
N ASP A 34 3.09 24.75 -13.40
CA ASP A 34 1.78 24.29 -12.91
C ASP A 34 1.61 22.76 -12.94
N GLY A 35 2.70 22.02 -13.23
CA GLY A 35 2.71 20.56 -13.31
C GLY A 35 2.15 19.97 -14.60
N SER A 36 1.81 20.80 -15.59
CA SER A 36 1.42 20.36 -16.94
C SER A 36 2.60 19.82 -17.76
N ASP A 37 2.30 19.16 -18.88
CA ASP A 37 3.33 18.63 -19.80
C ASP A 37 4.28 19.72 -20.30
N ILE A 38 5.58 19.42 -20.27
CA ILE A 38 6.63 20.28 -20.84
C ILE A 38 6.47 20.46 -22.34
N SER A 39 6.89 21.62 -22.88
CA SER A 39 6.88 21.89 -24.31
C SER A 39 8.28 22.08 -24.88
N THR A 40 8.54 21.52 -26.07
CA THR A 40 9.80 21.70 -26.80
C THR A 40 9.70 22.70 -27.95
N GLN A 41 8.55 23.37 -28.09
CA GLN A 41 8.36 24.40 -29.11
C GLN A 41 9.12 25.67 -28.73
N GLU A 42 9.61 26.41 -29.73
CA GLU A 42 10.25 27.71 -29.52
C GLU A 42 9.28 28.74 -28.91
N ALA A 43 8.03 28.76 -29.37
CA ALA A 43 6.99 29.69 -28.92
C ALA A 43 5.65 28.97 -28.65
N PRO A 44 5.52 28.24 -27.52
CA PRO A 44 4.30 27.51 -27.20
C PRO A 44 3.17 28.41 -26.68
N ASN A 45 1.94 27.95 -26.88
CA ASN A 45 0.78 28.46 -26.15
C ASN A 45 0.44 27.48 -25.01
N HIS A 46 0.15 27.98 -23.83
CA HIS A 46 -0.26 27.20 -22.67
C HIS A 46 -1.54 27.74 -22.06
N ILE A 47 -2.40 26.85 -21.56
CA ILE A 47 -3.65 27.21 -20.87
C ILE A 47 -3.55 26.80 -19.41
N TYR A 48 -3.40 27.78 -18.53
CA TYR A 48 -3.54 27.57 -17.10
C TYR A 48 -5.01 27.36 -16.76
N THR A 49 -5.40 26.10 -16.53
CA THR A 49 -6.81 25.68 -16.49
C THR A 49 -7.47 25.95 -15.13
N TYR A 50 -6.69 26.01 -14.05
CA TYR A 50 -7.19 26.18 -12.70
C TYR A 50 -6.58 27.40 -12.02
N PRO A 51 -7.35 28.12 -11.18
CA PRO A 51 -6.78 29.12 -10.29
C PRO A 51 -5.82 28.42 -9.31
N GLY A 52 -4.59 28.93 -9.20
CA GLY A 52 -3.54 28.29 -8.39
C GLY A 52 -2.50 29.27 -7.83
N GLY A 53 -2.70 30.58 -8.01
CA GLY A 53 -1.74 31.60 -7.60
C GLY A 53 -0.63 31.77 -8.63
N VAL A 54 0.62 31.86 -8.16
CA VAL A 54 1.78 32.18 -9.02
C VAL A 54 2.45 30.90 -9.52
N ALA A 55 2.36 30.63 -10.82
CA ALA A 55 3.14 29.61 -11.50
C ALA A 55 4.46 30.22 -12.03
N THR A 56 5.59 29.54 -11.83
CA THR A 56 6.89 29.99 -12.36
C THR A 56 7.21 29.24 -13.64
N ALA A 57 6.92 29.85 -14.79
CA ALA A 57 7.29 29.27 -16.08
C ALA A 57 8.79 29.47 -16.32
N THR A 58 9.47 28.40 -16.74
CA THR A 58 10.91 28.35 -16.99
C THR A 58 11.18 27.93 -18.43
N LEU A 59 11.94 28.76 -19.16
CA LEU A 59 12.57 28.37 -20.41
C LEU A 59 13.97 27.85 -20.11
N THR A 60 14.33 26.70 -20.68
CA THR A 60 15.69 26.22 -20.80
C THR A 60 16.03 26.03 -22.28
N VAL A 61 17.12 26.65 -22.73
CA VAL A 61 17.65 26.47 -24.08
C VAL A 61 18.95 25.68 -24.03
N THR A 62 19.14 24.78 -25.00
CA THR A 62 20.35 23.95 -25.11
C THR A 62 20.98 24.12 -26.50
N ASP A 63 22.30 24.29 -26.54
CA ASP A 63 23.05 24.31 -27.80
C ASP A 63 23.43 22.90 -28.28
N ILE A 64 24.02 22.79 -29.48
CA ILE A 64 24.42 21.50 -30.07
C ILE A 64 25.54 20.79 -29.31
N ASN A 65 26.28 21.51 -28.46
CA ASN A 65 27.34 20.96 -27.62
C ASN A 65 26.82 20.53 -26.24
N GLY A 66 25.53 20.72 -25.97
CA GLY A 66 24.88 20.39 -24.70
C GLY A 66 24.98 21.48 -23.63
N ASN A 67 25.43 22.71 -23.96
CA ASN A 67 25.42 23.82 -23.01
C ASN A 67 24.01 24.36 -22.84
N THR A 68 23.62 24.65 -21.60
CA THR A 68 22.26 25.14 -21.27
C THR A 68 22.25 26.54 -20.68
N SER A 69 21.15 27.26 -20.87
CA SER A 69 20.82 28.50 -20.17
C SER A 69 19.33 28.57 -19.89
N SER A 70 18.93 29.18 -18.77
CA SER A 70 17.53 29.25 -18.36
C SER A 70 17.08 30.66 -17.98
N SER A 71 15.78 30.94 -18.18
CA SER A 71 15.10 32.19 -17.81
C SER A 71 13.71 31.88 -17.27
N THR A 72 13.19 32.72 -16.36
CA THR A 72 11.90 32.48 -15.69
C THR A 72 10.96 33.68 -15.76
N ILE A 73 9.66 33.40 -15.72
CA ILE A 73 8.57 34.39 -15.60
C ILE A 73 7.48 33.87 -14.66
N ASN A 74 6.95 34.76 -13.83
CA ASN A 74 5.84 34.45 -12.93
C ASN A 74 4.50 34.75 -13.60
N ILE A 75 3.60 33.77 -13.62
CA ILE A 75 2.23 33.89 -14.14
C ILE A 75 1.25 33.78 -12.97
N THR A 76 0.42 34.80 -12.76
CA THR A 76 -0.60 34.80 -11.68
C THR A 76 -1.96 34.37 -12.22
N VAL A 77 -2.43 33.21 -11.78
CA VAL A 77 -3.70 32.62 -12.24
C VAL A 77 -4.75 32.72 -11.14
N THR A 78 -5.76 33.55 -11.36
CA THR A 78 -6.88 33.79 -10.44
C THR A 78 -8.16 33.09 -10.89
N ASP A 79 -9.21 33.16 -10.09
CA ASP A 79 -10.57 32.83 -10.47
C ASP A 79 -11.27 34.04 -11.13
N SER A 80 -12.57 33.89 -11.44
CA SER A 80 -13.39 34.95 -12.04
C SER A 80 -13.61 36.17 -11.15
N SER A 81 -13.41 36.04 -9.83
CA SER A 81 -13.45 37.13 -8.85
C SER A 81 -12.11 37.85 -8.69
N GLY A 82 -11.05 37.36 -9.34
CA GLY A 82 -9.71 37.92 -9.23
C GLY A 82 -8.94 37.45 -7.99
N VAL A 83 -9.38 36.37 -7.33
CA VAL A 83 -8.71 35.77 -6.16
C VAL A 83 -8.25 34.35 -6.47
N PHE A 84 -7.44 33.77 -5.59
CA PHE A 84 -6.95 32.39 -5.71
C PHE A 84 -6.81 31.77 -4.33
N PRO A 85 -6.79 30.42 -4.20
CA PRO A 85 -6.73 29.78 -2.89
C PRO A 85 -5.45 30.13 -2.14
N CYS A 86 -5.57 30.42 -0.84
CA CYS A 86 -4.44 30.60 0.05
C CYS A 86 -3.72 29.30 0.39
N LEU A 87 -4.28 28.12 0.03
CA LEU A 87 -3.78 26.80 0.40
C LEU A 87 -3.78 26.60 1.92
N SER A 88 -4.73 27.23 2.62
CA SER A 88 -4.90 27.02 4.04
C SER A 88 -5.59 25.68 4.32
N SER A 89 -5.39 25.15 5.52
CA SER A 89 -6.11 23.96 5.97
C SER A 89 -6.57 24.13 7.40
N VAL A 90 -7.58 23.34 7.78
CA VAL A 90 -8.14 23.37 9.14
C VAL A 90 -7.92 22.01 9.80
N THR A 91 -7.35 22.03 11.00
CA THR A 91 -7.20 20.83 11.83
C THR A 91 -8.18 20.90 12.98
N SER A 92 -9.15 19.97 13.01
CA SER A 92 -9.99 19.79 14.20
C SER A 92 -9.12 19.32 15.36
N ILE A 93 -9.15 20.06 16.47
CA ILE A 93 -8.45 19.66 17.71
C ILE A 93 -9.42 18.90 18.61
N ARG A 94 -10.63 19.44 18.77
CA ARG A 94 -11.65 18.89 19.66
C ARG A 94 -13.04 19.39 19.24
N GLN A 95 -14.02 18.50 19.21
CA GLN A 95 -15.44 18.87 19.11
C GLN A 95 -15.94 19.48 20.44
N ALA A 96 -17.12 20.10 20.45
CA ALA A 96 -17.69 20.62 21.69
C ALA A 96 -18.05 19.46 22.63
N ASP A 97 -17.85 19.60 23.94
CA ASP A 97 -18.29 18.59 24.90
C ASP A 97 -19.83 18.52 24.98
N CYS A 98 -20.36 17.61 25.80
CA CYS A 98 -21.80 17.39 25.95
C CYS A 98 -22.57 18.63 26.45
N SER A 99 -21.89 19.60 27.05
CA SER A 99 -22.50 20.89 27.41
C SER A 99 -22.68 21.81 26.20
N GLY A 100 -22.22 21.40 25.02
CA GLY A 100 -22.22 22.17 23.79
C GLY A 100 -21.15 23.26 23.76
N SER A 101 -20.08 23.12 24.56
CA SER A 101 -19.02 24.11 24.70
C SER A 101 -17.63 23.50 24.53
N ASN A 102 -16.56 24.30 24.62
CA ASN A 102 -15.17 23.82 24.65
C ASN A 102 -14.65 23.16 23.34
N GLY A 103 -15.31 23.40 22.21
CA GLY A 103 -14.81 23.02 20.88
C GLY A 103 -13.57 23.83 20.50
N SER A 104 -12.73 23.26 19.63
CA SER A 104 -11.52 23.93 19.14
C SER A 104 -10.99 23.37 17.84
N PHE A 105 -10.41 24.24 17.01
CA PHE A 105 -9.68 23.86 15.81
C PHE A 105 -8.50 24.81 15.57
N ARG A 106 -7.54 24.36 14.78
CA ARG A 106 -6.39 25.16 14.31
C ARG A 106 -6.56 25.50 12.84
N VAL A 107 -6.21 26.72 12.46
CA VAL A 107 -6.03 27.08 11.04
C VAL A 107 -4.54 27.02 10.73
N ASN A 108 -4.17 26.15 9.80
CA ASN A 108 -2.82 26.04 9.30
C ASN A 108 -2.68 27.02 8.13
N LEU A 109 -1.95 28.09 8.40
CA LEU A 109 -1.76 29.21 7.50
C LEU A 109 -0.39 29.12 6.82
N PRO A 110 -0.30 29.15 5.48
CA PRO A 110 0.97 29.24 4.78
C PRO A 110 1.51 30.68 4.81
N GLY A 111 2.76 30.86 5.24
CA GLY A 111 3.50 32.13 5.13
C GLY A 111 2.76 33.36 5.66
N ASN A 112 2.72 34.45 4.87
CA ASN A 112 2.11 35.74 5.20
C ASN A 112 0.58 35.76 4.96
N THR A 113 -0.13 34.79 5.51
CA THR A 113 -1.60 34.71 5.49
C THR A 113 -2.18 34.95 6.89
N SER A 114 -3.42 35.43 6.93
CA SER A 114 -4.17 35.70 8.15
C SER A 114 -5.56 35.09 8.05
N SER A 115 -6.11 34.68 9.18
CA SER A 115 -7.48 34.15 9.29
C SER A 115 -8.35 35.00 10.18
N GLU A 116 -9.62 35.16 9.82
CA GLU A 116 -10.66 35.74 10.66
C GLU A 116 -11.83 34.76 10.77
N LEU A 117 -12.25 34.46 11.99
CA LEU A 117 -13.39 33.59 12.26
C LEU A 117 -14.56 34.41 12.79
N THR A 118 -15.76 34.19 12.24
CA THR A 118 -16.98 34.82 12.75
C THR A 118 -18.07 33.82 13.08
N LEU A 119 -18.88 34.13 14.10
CA LEU A 119 -20.13 33.44 14.42
C LEU A 119 -21.25 34.48 14.50
N ASN A 120 -22.27 34.34 13.66
CA ASN A 120 -23.37 35.30 13.57
C ASN A 120 -22.89 36.76 13.43
N GLY A 121 -21.79 36.98 12.71
CA GLY A 121 -21.16 38.29 12.51
C GLY A 121 -20.26 38.78 13.66
N ASN A 122 -20.11 38.03 14.76
CA ASN A 122 -19.17 38.38 15.83
C ASN A 122 -17.80 37.77 15.54
N LEU A 123 -16.75 38.61 15.56
CA LEU A 123 -15.37 38.19 15.38
C LEU A 123 -14.87 37.40 16.59
N ILE A 124 -14.16 36.32 16.31
CA ILE A 124 -13.48 35.47 17.28
C ILE A 124 -12.01 35.49 16.93
N THR A 125 -11.14 35.63 17.92
CA THR A 125 -9.69 35.72 17.72
C THR A 125 -9.02 34.41 18.11
N PRO A 126 -8.06 33.91 17.30
CA PRO A 126 -7.30 32.73 17.66
C PRO A 126 -6.27 33.05 18.76
N ASN A 127 -5.71 32.00 19.36
CA ASN A 127 -4.52 32.11 20.21
C ASN A 127 -3.23 32.23 19.38
N ALA A 128 -2.07 32.28 20.04
CA ALA A 128 -0.76 32.42 19.40
C ALA A 128 -0.38 31.26 18.45
N ASN A 129 -1.07 30.11 18.51
CA ASN A 129 -0.85 28.94 17.66
C ASN A 129 -1.88 28.86 16.50
N ASN A 130 -2.61 29.95 16.22
CA ASN A 130 -3.72 29.98 15.27
C ASN A 130 -4.85 29.01 15.62
N GLU A 131 -5.10 28.80 16.92
CA GLU A 131 -6.20 27.95 17.40
C GLU A 131 -7.35 28.77 17.92
N TYR A 132 -8.54 28.44 17.45
CA TYR A 132 -9.80 28.93 17.98
C TYR A 132 -10.27 27.94 19.04
N ILE A 133 -10.41 28.41 20.28
CA ILE A 133 -10.69 27.56 21.45
C ILE A 133 -11.95 28.04 22.18
N GLY A 134 -12.58 27.14 22.93
CA GLY A 134 -13.77 27.50 23.71
C GLY A 134 -15.02 27.72 22.85
N LEU A 135 -15.04 27.15 21.64
CA LEU A 135 -16.15 27.29 20.71
C LEU A 135 -17.37 26.52 21.19
N VAL A 136 -18.55 27.12 20.97
CA VAL A 136 -19.84 26.49 21.22
C VAL A 136 -20.33 25.81 19.95
N ILE A 137 -21.36 24.97 20.06
CA ILE A 137 -21.97 24.36 18.88
C ILE A 137 -22.50 25.42 17.91
N GLY A 138 -22.27 25.23 16.61
CA GLY A 138 -22.68 26.19 15.60
C GLY A 138 -21.92 26.05 14.29
N VAL A 139 -22.29 26.89 13.33
CA VAL A 139 -21.61 27.03 12.04
C VAL A 139 -20.89 28.37 12.05
N TYR A 140 -19.58 28.33 11.86
CA TYR A 140 -18.71 29.49 11.85
C TYR A 140 -18.25 29.78 10.43
N GLN A 141 -18.17 31.06 10.08
CA GLN A 141 -17.60 31.51 8.80
C GLN A 141 -16.13 31.84 9.04
N LEU A 142 -15.25 31.05 8.44
CA LEU A 142 -13.81 31.29 8.47
C LEU A 142 -13.38 31.91 7.14
N GLU A 143 -12.81 33.10 7.20
CA GLU A 143 -12.19 33.77 6.07
C GLU A 143 -10.68 33.73 6.23
N VAL A 144 -9.96 33.31 5.20
CA VAL A 144 -8.50 33.35 5.13
C VAL A 144 -8.10 34.26 3.99
N SER A 145 -7.14 35.14 4.26
CA SER A 145 -6.62 36.10 3.27
C SER A 145 -5.10 36.21 3.35
N GLY A 146 -4.47 36.45 2.20
CA GLY A 146 -3.02 36.62 2.10
C GLY A 146 -2.61 37.95 1.50
N SER A 147 -1.42 38.41 1.87
CA SER A 147 -0.81 39.64 1.33
C SER A 147 -0.56 39.61 -0.19
N ASN A 148 -0.57 38.43 -0.80
CA ASN A 148 -0.47 38.19 -2.25
C ASN A 148 -1.83 38.23 -2.98
N GLY A 149 -2.93 38.54 -2.28
CA GLY A 149 -4.28 38.59 -2.85
C GLY A 149 -5.04 37.26 -2.86
N CYS A 150 -4.50 36.21 -2.23
CA CYS A 150 -5.23 34.96 -2.04
C CYS A 150 -6.41 35.15 -1.06
N SER A 151 -7.49 34.38 -1.25
CA SER A 151 -8.64 34.37 -0.36
C SER A 151 -9.36 33.02 -0.39
N GLU A 152 -9.77 32.53 0.78
CA GLU A 152 -10.55 31.29 0.98
C GLU A 152 -11.62 31.51 2.04
N SER A 153 -12.79 30.88 1.86
CA SER A 153 -13.90 30.93 2.82
C SER A 153 -14.37 29.52 3.15
N TYR A 154 -14.62 29.24 4.44
CA TYR A 154 -15.04 27.93 4.93
C TYR A 154 -16.23 28.02 5.90
N ASP A 155 -17.16 27.08 5.77
CA ASP A 155 -18.14 26.75 6.80
C ASP A 155 -17.54 25.75 7.79
N ILE A 156 -17.27 26.20 9.02
CA ILE A 156 -16.74 25.34 10.09
C ILE A 156 -17.86 24.93 11.04
N TYR A 157 -18.16 23.64 11.07
CA TYR A 157 -19.19 23.05 11.92
C TYR A 157 -18.57 22.59 13.24
N ILE A 158 -18.97 23.22 14.35
CA ILE A 158 -18.69 22.73 15.70
C ILE A 158 -19.91 21.93 16.17
N THR A 159 -19.71 20.63 16.31
CA THR A 159 -20.72 19.68 16.79
C THR A 159 -20.37 19.16 18.17
N VAL A 160 -21.33 18.51 18.83
CA VAL A 160 -21.12 17.83 20.11
C VAL A 160 -20.36 16.52 19.88
N ASP A 161 -19.27 16.33 20.62
CA ASP A 161 -18.66 15.05 20.88
C ASP A 161 -19.55 14.26 21.84
N SER A 162 -20.41 13.42 21.25
CA SER A 162 -21.34 12.59 22.02
C SER A 162 -20.64 11.67 23.03
N THR A 163 -19.35 11.33 22.84
CA THR A 163 -18.59 10.47 23.77
C THR A 163 -18.40 11.10 25.15
N THR A 164 -18.48 12.43 25.24
CA THR A 164 -18.39 13.17 26.49
C THR A 164 -19.71 13.21 27.27
N CYS A 165 -20.80 12.69 26.72
CA CYS A 165 -22.12 12.69 27.36
C CYS A 165 -22.28 11.56 28.38
N SER A 166 -22.89 11.88 29.53
CA SER A 166 -23.23 10.86 30.53
C SER A 166 -24.21 9.84 29.96
N GLY A 167 -23.91 8.55 30.15
CA GLY A 167 -24.70 7.46 29.58
C GLY A 167 -24.43 7.19 28.11
N TRP A 168 -23.48 7.89 27.48
CA TRP A 168 -22.96 7.47 26.20
C TRP A 168 -22.34 6.10 26.33
N GLN A 169 -22.72 5.23 25.40
CA GLN A 169 -22.09 3.94 25.16
C GLN A 169 -21.67 3.98 23.70
N ALA A 170 -20.50 3.44 23.38
CA ALA A 170 -20.14 3.22 22.00
C ALA A 170 -21.28 2.39 21.38
N GLN A 171 -21.96 2.96 20.39
CA GLN A 171 -22.91 2.20 19.61
C GLN A 171 -22.04 1.19 18.84
N GLU A 172 -22.17 -0.10 19.15
CA GLU A 172 -21.41 -1.17 18.47
C GLU A 172 -21.59 -1.14 16.93
N CYS A 173 -22.52 -0.32 16.41
CA CYS A 173 -22.82 -0.12 15.00
C CYS A 173 -22.58 1.32 14.47
N ALA A 174 -21.93 2.24 15.20
CA ALA A 174 -21.84 3.66 14.75
C ALA A 174 -20.69 3.96 13.77
N MET A 175 -19.73 3.07 13.60
CA MET A 175 -18.73 3.18 12.53
C MET A 175 -18.45 1.81 11.94
N GLU A 176 -19.06 1.52 10.80
CA GLU A 176 -18.64 0.43 9.92
C GLU A 176 -17.38 0.87 9.16
N ILE A 177 -16.26 0.96 9.88
CA ILE A 177 -14.97 1.20 9.24
C ILE A 177 -14.41 -0.14 8.79
N GLY A 178 -14.11 -0.23 7.51
CA GLY A 178 -13.24 -1.27 6.97
C GLY A 178 -11.77 -0.93 7.23
N THR A 179 -10.95 -1.95 7.43
CA THR A 179 -9.50 -1.79 7.50
C THR A 179 -8.80 -2.60 6.43
N ASN A 180 -7.67 -2.11 5.95
CA ASN A 180 -6.79 -2.89 5.10
C ASN A 180 -5.81 -3.67 5.96
N LEU A 181 -5.68 -4.97 5.71
CA LEU A 181 -4.69 -5.80 6.37
C LEU A 181 -3.32 -5.54 5.74
N PRO A 182 -2.29 -5.26 6.55
CA PRO A 182 -0.96 -4.91 6.05
C PRO A 182 -0.25 -6.14 5.46
N GLY A 183 0.72 -5.88 4.58
CA GLY A 183 1.51 -6.92 3.92
C GLY A 183 2.34 -7.76 4.88
N LEU A 184 2.83 -8.90 4.41
CA LEU A 184 3.63 -9.81 5.20
C LEU A 184 5.12 -9.62 4.93
N ALA A 185 5.89 -9.44 5.99
CA ALA A 185 7.35 -9.44 5.96
C ALA A 185 7.95 -9.76 7.35
N ASP A 186 9.21 -10.18 7.36
CA ASP A 186 9.91 -10.62 8.59
C ASP A 186 10.30 -9.48 9.55
N TRP A 187 10.11 -8.22 9.17
CA TRP A 187 10.24 -7.04 10.06
C TRP A 187 8.90 -6.57 10.62
N GLU A 188 7.79 -7.16 10.19
CA GLU A 188 6.47 -6.64 10.53
C GLU A 188 5.96 -7.19 11.88
N PRO A 189 5.42 -6.34 12.77
CA PRO A 189 4.89 -6.77 14.06
C PRO A 189 3.52 -7.44 13.98
N HIS A 190 2.84 -7.35 12.84
CA HIS A 190 1.49 -7.88 12.65
C HIS A 190 1.53 -9.38 12.31
N ARG A 191 1.58 -10.19 13.36
CA ARG A 191 1.57 -11.65 13.32
C ARG A 191 0.17 -12.20 13.06
N ALA A 192 -0.23 -12.36 11.81
CA ALA A 192 -1.51 -12.96 11.48
C ALA A 192 -1.53 -14.46 11.83
N PHE A 193 -0.47 -15.18 11.43
CA PHE A 193 -0.41 -16.64 11.52
C PHE A 193 0.43 -17.16 12.69
N ARG A 194 -0.02 -18.26 13.31
CA ARG A 194 0.70 -19.00 14.37
C ARG A 194 2.02 -19.59 13.91
N ASN A 195 2.09 -20.00 12.64
CA ASN A 195 3.36 -20.37 12.02
C ASN A 195 4.08 -19.10 11.53
N PHE A 196 5.15 -18.72 12.20
CA PHE A 196 5.92 -17.52 11.89
C PHE A 196 6.46 -17.51 10.46
N LEU A 197 6.80 -18.69 9.90
CA LEU A 197 7.23 -18.82 8.50
C LEU A 197 6.19 -18.31 7.49
N LYS A 198 4.90 -18.29 7.85
CA LYS A 198 3.84 -17.77 6.98
C LYS A 198 3.84 -16.24 6.88
N ASN A 199 4.46 -15.54 7.83
CA ASN A 199 4.53 -14.08 7.88
C ASN A 199 5.89 -13.53 7.38
N THR A 200 6.74 -14.34 6.75
CA THR A 200 8.09 -13.89 6.35
C THR A 200 8.12 -13.41 4.91
N ARG A 201 9.24 -12.83 4.48
CA ARG A 201 9.53 -12.61 3.04
C ARG A 201 9.34 -13.89 2.21
N GLY A 202 9.09 -13.70 0.91
CA GLY A 202 8.76 -14.78 -0.03
C GLY A 202 9.93 -15.70 -0.41
N GLU A 203 11.15 -15.20 -0.34
CA GLU A 203 12.32 -15.90 -0.87
C GLU A 203 13.18 -16.53 0.23
N ALA A 204 13.55 -17.80 0.03
CA ALA A 204 14.71 -18.37 0.70
C ALA A 204 15.98 -17.69 0.16
N ILE A 205 17.05 -17.65 0.96
CA ILE A 205 18.30 -16.98 0.57
C ILE A 205 19.32 -18.05 0.17
N PRO A 206 19.72 -18.16 -1.11
CA PRO A 206 20.72 -19.10 -1.55
C PRO A 206 22.11 -18.62 -1.15
N TYR A 207 22.97 -19.54 -0.71
CA TYR A 207 24.36 -19.25 -0.39
C TYR A 207 25.27 -20.47 -0.62
N THR A 208 26.58 -20.22 -0.65
CA THR A 208 27.60 -21.27 -0.69
C THR A 208 28.73 -20.94 0.28
N ASP A 209 29.36 -21.95 0.88
CA ASP A 209 30.48 -21.75 1.81
C ASP A 209 31.72 -21.19 1.09
N ALA A 210 31.80 -21.33 -0.23
CA ALA A 210 32.95 -20.91 -1.03
C ALA A 210 33.12 -19.39 -1.17
N CYS A 211 32.03 -18.61 -1.09
CA CYS A 211 32.06 -17.16 -1.29
C CYS A 211 32.21 -16.36 0.02
N GLY A 212 31.88 -16.95 1.17
CA GLY A 212 31.71 -16.21 2.43
C GLY A 212 30.61 -15.13 2.38
N CYS A 213 29.70 -15.23 1.42
CA CYS A 213 28.67 -14.23 1.13
C CYS A 213 27.37 -14.49 1.89
N TRP A 214 26.61 -13.42 2.16
CA TRP A 214 25.29 -13.51 2.81
C TRP A 214 24.25 -14.14 1.90
N SER A 215 24.22 -13.67 0.65
CA SER A 215 23.37 -14.21 -0.40
C SER A 215 24.18 -14.32 -1.69
N PHE A 216 23.77 -15.24 -2.54
CA PHE A 216 24.21 -15.31 -3.91
C PHE A 216 23.15 -14.63 -4.79
N SER A 217 23.25 -13.30 -5.02
CA SER A 217 22.37 -12.59 -5.95
C SER A 217 23.12 -12.31 -7.26
N ASP A 218 22.74 -13.00 -8.34
CA ASP A 218 22.89 -12.42 -9.67
C ASP A 218 21.74 -11.41 -9.84
N THR A 219 22.03 -10.24 -10.40
CA THR A 219 21.11 -9.09 -10.56
C THR A 219 19.99 -9.34 -11.59
N ALA A 220 19.63 -10.60 -11.80
CA ALA A 220 18.44 -11.03 -12.50
C ALA A 220 17.79 -12.12 -11.63
N ASN A 221 16.64 -11.81 -11.02
CA ASN A 221 15.75 -12.80 -10.42
C ASN A 221 15.56 -13.96 -11.43
N ASP A 222 16.28 -15.08 -11.27
CA ASP A 222 15.89 -16.44 -11.68
C ASP A 222 17.05 -17.47 -11.83
N SER A 223 18.31 -17.08 -12.02
CA SER A 223 19.28 -18.03 -12.60
C SER A 223 19.65 -19.22 -11.69
N ILE A 224 19.66 -19.04 -10.36
CA ILE A 224 20.05 -20.09 -9.41
C ILE A 224 18.88 -20.98 -9.00
N PHE A 225 17.71 -20.38 -8.71
CA PHE A 225 16.52 -21.12 -8.31
C PHE A 225 16.02 -22.03 -9.44
N ASN A 226 16.18 -21.60 -10.71
CA ASN A 226 15.89 -22.42 -11.89
C ASN A 226 16.85 -23.61 -12.09
N GLN A 227 17.99 -23.65 -11.38
CA GLN A 227 18.91 -24.80 -11.36
C GLN A 227 18.69 -25.72 -10.16
N MET A 228 17.79 -25.35 -9.25
CA MET A 228 17.47 -26.10 -8.04
C MET A 228 16.10 -26.79 -8.18
N SER A 229 15.94 -27.89 -7.47
CA SER A 229 14.71 -28.66 -7.40
C SER A 229 13.99 -28.42 -6.07
N PHE A 230 12.72 -28.06 -6.17
CA PHE A 230 11.81 -27.81 -5.05
C PHE A 230 10.55 -28.65 -5.18
N ASP A 231 9.94 -28.97 -4.05
CA ASP A 231 8.58 -29.51 -4.04
C ASP A 231 7.53 -28.39 -4.21
N THR A 232 6.27 -28.78 -4.32
CA THR A 232 5.15 -27.85 -4.49
C THR A 232 4.93 -26.92 -3.29
N SER A 233 5.52 -27.22 -2.14
CA SER A 233 5.46 -26.38 -0.93
C SER A 233 6.63 -25.41 -0.82
N GLY A 234 7.54 -25.41 -1.80
CA GLY A 234 8.72 -24.55 -1.85
C GLY A 234 9.91 -25.07 -1.04
N TYR A 235 9.92 -26.33 -0.63
CA TYR A 235 11.06 -26.93 0.08
C TYR A 235 12.03 -27.59 -0.90
N PRO A 236 13.35 -27.48 -0.69
CA PRO A 236 14.34 -28.10 -1.56
C PRO A 236 14.31 -29.63 -1.42
N THR A 237 14.29 -30.34 -2.55
CA THR A 237 14.24 -31.81 -2.55
C THR A 237 15.55 -32.48 -2.12
N SER A 238 16.63 -31.70 -1.98
CA SER A 238 17.90 -32.10 -1.39
C SER A 238 18.73 -30.85 -1.07
N ILE A 239 19.69 -30.95 -0.15
CA ILE A 239 20.66 -29.89 0.17
C ILE A 239 21.99 -30.54 0.57
N PRO A 240 23.15 -30.03 0.11
CA PRO A 240 23.28 -28.98 -0.90
C PRO A 240 22.88 -29.46 -2.30
N GLN A 241 22.50 -28.54 -3.19
CA GLN A 241 22.27 -28.83 -4.60
C GLN A 241 23.40 -28.27 -5.46
N SER A 242 23.87 -29.05 -6.43
CA SER A 242 24.92 -28.62 -7.35
C SER A 242 24.34 -27.75 -8.46
N THR A 243 24.94 -26.58 -8.64
CA THR A 243 24.59 -25.59 -9.66
C THR A 243 25.84 -25.13 -10.41
N THR A 244 25.71 -24.26 -11.41
CA THR A 244 26.84 -23.60 -12.07
C THR A 244 27.69 -22.75 -11.13
N TYR A 245 27.15 -22.38 -9.97
CA TYR A 245 27.82 -21.55 -8.97
C TYR A 245 28.33 -22.36 -7.77
N GLY A 246 28.30 -23.70 -7.88
CA GLY A 246 28.78 -24.63 -6.86
C GLY A 246 27.65 -25.29 -6.09
N ASN A 247 27.99 -25.81 -4.91
CA ASN A 247 27.03 -26.46 -4.01
C ASN A 247 26.30 -25.39 -3.20
N ILE A 248 25.00 -25.26 -3.44
CA ILE A 248 24.12 -24.25 -2.87
C ILE A 248 23.34 -24.82 -1.69
N LYS A 249 23.25 -24.01 -0.63
CA LYS A 249 22.41 -24.20 0.56
C LYS A 249 21.38 -23.07 0.65
N LEU A 250 20.38 -23.22 1.52
CA LEU A 250 19.31 -22.24 1.69
C LEU A 250 19.21 -21.75 3.13
N ARG A 251 19.03 -20.45 3.30
CA ARG A 251 18.64 -19.81 4.56
C ARG A 251 17.20 -19.32 4.49
N TYR A 252 16.51 -19.36 5.61
CA TYR A 252 15.14 -18.90 5.78
C TYR A 252 15.15 -17.85 6.86
N PHE A 253 14.85 -16.62 6.46
CA PHE A 253 14.91 -15.47 7.33
C PHE A 253 13.52 -15.21 7.92
N VAL A 254 13.40 -15.29 9.25
CA VAL A 254 12.10 -15.30 9.92
C VAL A 254 11.84 -13.99 10.67
N SER A 255 12.86 -13.39 11.28
CA SER A 255 12.72 -12.15 12.05
C SER A 255 13.94 -11.25 11.83
N SER A 256 13.74 -10.03 11.29
CA SER A 256 14.84 -9.04 11.13
C SER A 256 14.97 -8.08 12.30
N SER A 257 13.99 -8.09 13.19
CA SER A 257 13.96 -7.38 14.45
C SER A 257 13.23 -8.23 15.48
N GLY A 258 13.28 -7.86 16.76
CA GLY A 258 12.47 -8.50 17.80
C GLY A 258 10.97 -8.19 17.73
N GLU A 259 10.50 -7.48 16.69
CA GLU A 259 9.09 -7.15 16.55
C GLU A 259 8.26 -8.32 16.02
N ASN A 260 8.79 -9.06 15.03
CA ASN A 260 8.09 -10.22 14.45
C ASN A 260 8.10 -11.40 15.43
N MET A 261 9.28 -11.77 15.96
CA MET A 261 9.43 -12.79 17.01
C MET A 261 9.85 -12.18 18.36
N PRO A 262 8.90 -11.85 19.25
CA PRO A 262 9.20 -11.11 20.47
C PRO A 262 9.97 -11.98 21.49
N PRO A 263 10.91 -11.39 22.25
CA PRO A 263 11.61 -12.09 23.32
C PRO A 263 10.65 -12.46 24.47
N GLY A 264 11.10 -13.35 25.37
CA GLY A 264 10.31 -13.81 26.53
C GLY A 264 9.35 -14.97 26.24
N HIS A 265 9.46 -15.56 25.04
CA HIS A 265 8.78 -16.80 24.67
C HIS A 265 9.81 -17.85 24.28
N THR A 266 9.48 -19.12 24.55
CA THR A 266 10.18 -20.27 23.97
C THR A 266 9.53 -20.65 22.65
N TYR A 267 10.36 -20.87 21.63
CA TYR A 267 9.96 -21.20 20.28
C TYR A 267 10.36 -22.63 19.90
N LEU A 268 9.67 -23.15 18.90
CA LEU A 268 9.93 -24.45 18.28
C LEU A 268 10.09 -24.28 16.78
N LEU A 269 11.12 -24.91 16.22
CA LEU A 269 11.22 -25.23 14.82
C LEU A 269 10.97 -26.73 14.66
N LEU A 270 9.83 -27.08 14.06
CA LEU A 270 9.44 -28.45 13.75
C LEU A 270 9.64 -28.70 12.26
N TYR A 271 10.08 -29.90 11.88
CA TYR A 271 10.24 -30.28 10.47
C TYR A 271 10.12 -31.78 10.28
N ASP A 272 9.72 -32.19 9.07
CA ASP A 272 9.77 -33.58 8.64
C ASP A 272 11.02 -33.80 7.78
N GLY A 273 11.51 -35.04 7.73
CA GLY A 273 12.65 -35.42 6.88
C GLY A 273 13.97 -35.59 7.63
N ASN A 274 14.99 -36.02 6.88
CA ASN A 274 16.33 -36.28 7.37
C ASN A 274 17.28 -35.21 6.83
N GLY A 275 18.05 -34.60 7.71
CA GLY A 275 19.04 -33.58 7.34
C GLY A 275 19.51 -32.80 8.55
N THR A 276 20.04 -31.60 8.30
CA THR A 276 20.58 -30.72 9.33
C THR A 276 20.06 -29.31 9.11
N ILE A 277 19.45 -28.76 10.16
CA ILE A 277 19.08 -27.35 10.25
C ILE A 277 20.01 -26.74 11.30
N GLU A 278 20.54 -25.57 11.01
CA GLU A 278 21.31 -24.76 11.95
C GLU A 278 20.55 -23.46 12.20
N LEU A 279 20.33 -23.15 13.48
CA LEU A 279 19.74 -21.87 13.87
C LEU A 279 20.80 -20.77 13.89
N SER A 280 20.38 -19.53 13.66
CA SER A 280 21.27 -18.37 13.66
C SER A 280 20.50 -17.09 14.01
N GLY A 281 21.24 -16.04 14.36
CA GLY A 281 20.70 -14.80 14.93
C GLY A 281 21.01 -14.70 16.41
N THR A 282 20.12 -14.04 17.15
CA THR A 282 20.31 -13.71 18.56
C THR A 282 19.61 -14.76 19.43
N ILE A 283 20.22 -15.94 19.54
CA ILE A 283 19.70 -17.12 20.24
C ILE A 283 20.39 -17.24 21.60
N SER A 284 19.61 -17.30 22.66
CA SER A 284 20.11 -17.38 24.04
C SER A 284 20.22 -18.82 24.54
N SER A 285 19.38 -19.72 24.03
CA SER A 285 19.43 -21.14 24.31
C SER A 285 18.83 -21.93 23.15
N ASP A 286 19.35 -23.13 22.88
CA ASP A 286 18.76 -24.06 21.93
C ASP A 286 18.94 -25.53 22.36
N ASN A 287 18.05 -26.39 21.86
CA ASN A 287 18.04 -27.82 22.12
C ASN A 287 17.55 -28.57 20.87
N TYR A 288 18.47 -29.31 20.25
CA TYR A 288 18.22 -30.03 19.00
C TYR A 288 17.76 -31.46 19.26
N GLN A 289 16.65 -31.83 18.64
CA GLN A 289 16.18 -33.19 18.46
C GLN A 289 15.83 -33.42 16.98
N PRO A 290 15.93 -34.65 16.47
CA PRO A 290 15.45 -34.95 15.12
C PRO A 290 13.99 -34.51 14.95
N GLY A 291 13.74 -33.66 13.94
CA GLY A 291 12.40 -33.10 13.65
C GLY A 291 11.89 -32.01 14.60
N ARG A 292 12.65 -31.64 15.64
CA ARG A 292 12.22 -30.66 16.67
C ARG A 292 13.41 -29.92 17.26
N ILE A 293 13.46 -28.61 17.09
CA ILE A 293 14.46 -27.74 17.68
C ILE A 293 13.75 -26.72 18.56
N GLN A 294 14.05 -26.73 19.85
CA GLN A 294 13.52 -25.73 20.78
C GLN A 294 14.57 -24.65 21.00
N PHE A 295 14.16 -23.38 21.05
CA PHE A 295 15.09 -22.27 21.23
C PHE A 295 14.42 -21.06 21.89
N ASP A 296 15.24 -20.23 22.53
CA ASP A 296 14.86 -18.94 23.08
C ASP A 296 15.64 -17.82 22.36
N LEU A 297 15.01 -16.65 22.21
CA LEU A 297 15.61 -15.48 21.58
C LEU A 297 16.06 -14.45 22.62
N ASP A 298 17.21 -13.83 22.37
CA ASP A 298 17.66 -12.62 23.06
C ASP A 298 16.82 -11.40 22.63
N PRO A 299 16.86 -10.27 23.38
CA PRO A 299 15.97 -9.12 23.16
C PRO A 299 16.00 -8.50 21.75
N ASP A 300 17.12 -8.60 21.05
CA ASP A 300 17.26 -8.11 19.67
C ASP A 300 16.35 -8.88 18.69
N GLY A 301 16.00 -10.13 19.03
CA GLY A 301 15.00 -10.98 18.37
C GLY A 301 15.21 -11.25 16.88
N THR A 302 16.43 -11.06 16.37
CA THR A 302 16.80 -11.46 15.00
C THR A 302 16.91 -12.97 14.92
N PHE A 303 16.30 -13.57 13.90
CA PHE A 303 16.25 -15.01 13.76
C PHE A 303 16.16 -15.47 12.31
N TRP A 304 17.05 -16.39 11.95
CA TRP A 304 16.98 -17.17 10.72
C TRP A 304 17.50 -18.57 10.98
N PHE A 305 17.19 -19.50 10.09
CA PHE A 305 17.78 -20.82 10.10
C PHE A 305 18.29 -21.19 8.71
N GLN A 306 19.20 -22.14 8.64
CA GLN A 306 19.75 -22.63 7.40
C GLN A 306 19.65 -24.14 7.33
N ILE A 307 19.20 -24.65 6.18
CA ILE A 307 19.27 -26.08 5.88
C ILE A 307 20.69 -26.32 5.35
N THR A 308 21.50 -27.09 6.07
CA THR A 308 22.88 -27.39 5.69
C THR A 308 23.04 -28.78 5.08
N SER A 309 22.10 -29.69 5.36
CA SER A 309 21.94 -30.96 4.65
C SER A 309 20.46 -31.36 4.56
N SER A 310 20.05 -32.00 3.48
CA SER A 310 18.71 -32.57 3.29
C SER A 310 18.79 -33.79 2.39
N ASP A 311 18.37 -34.95 2.90
CA ASP A 311 18.47 -36.26 2.24
C ASP A 311 17.48 -36.37 1.06
N PRO A 312 17.93 -36.63 -0.18
CA PRO A 312 17.03 -36.76 -1.33
C PRO A 312 15.94 -37.83 -1.19
N SER A 313 16.16 -38.86 -0.39
CA SER A 313 15.19 -39.95 -0.17
C SER A 313 14.11 -39.61 0.86
N ASN A 314 14.37 -38.63 1.74
CA ASN A 314 13.45 -38.14 2.75
C ASN A 314 13.82 -36.70 3.13
N TYR A 315 13.61 -35.77 2.21
CA TYR A 315 14.12 -34.41 2.32
C TYR A 315 13.38 -33.59 3.40
N ILE A 316 14.08 -32.59 3.95
CA ILE A 316 13.53 -31.65 4.92
C ILE A 316 12.37 -30.86 4.32
N ARG A 317 11.21 -30.90 4.97
CA ARG A 317 9.98 -30.24 4.54
C ARG A 317 9.05 -29.99 5.71
N ASN A 318 7.89 -29.35 5.45
CA ASN A 318 6.85 -29.07 6.44
C ASN A 318 7.40 -28.34 7.68
N ILE A 319 8.26 -27.35 7.42
CA ILE A 319 8.91 -26.57 8.46
C ILE A 319 7.89 -25.62 9.09
N ARG A 320 7.79 -25.67 10.42
CA ARG A 320 6.90 -24.83 11.22
C ARG A 320 7.72 -24.14 12.29
N VAL A 321 7.66 -22.82 12.34
CA VAL A 321 8.21 -22.04 13.45
C VAL A 321 7.03 -21.55 14.27
N VAL A 322 6.92 -21.99 15.51
CA VAL A 322 5.77 -21.71 16.39
C VAL A 322 6.24 -21.42 17.82
N ARG A 323 5.35 -20.94 18.67
CA ARG A 323 5.60 -20.90 20.12
C ARG A 323 5.48 -22.30 20.72
N LEU A 324 6.14 -22.53 21.85
CA LEU A 324 6.05 -23.79 22.59
C LEU A 324 4.58 -24.17 22.92
N GLU A 325 3.75 -23.18 23.25
CA GLU A 325 2.32 -23.37 23.53
C GLU A 325 1.50 -23.83 22.31
N ASP A 326 2.01 -23.65 21.09
CA ASP A 326 1.36 -23.98 19.82
C ASP A 326 1.84 -25.31 19.21
N GLU A 327 2.69 -26.09 19.90
CA GLU A 327 3.32 -27.30 19.35
C GLU A 327 2.33 -28.31 18.76
N PHE A 328 1.20 -28.47 19.44
CA PHE A 328 0.16 -29.45 19.10
C PHE A 328 -1.09 -28.81 18.48
N THR A 329 -1.05 -27.51 18.19
CA THR A 329 -2.15 -26.82 17.52
C THR A 329 -2.27 -27.32 16.08
N ASP A 330 -3.48 -27.63 15.64
CA ASP A 330 -3.73 -27.88 14.22
C ASP A 330 -3.73 -26.54 13.47
N LEU A 331 -2.57 -26.21 12.92
CA LEU A 331 -2.36 -24.97 12.17
C LEU A 331 -3.18 -24.88 10.88
N THR A 332 -3.85 -25.95 10.46
CA THR A 332 -4.76 -25.94 9.31
C THR A 332 -6.12 -25.40 9.71
N SER A 333 -6.67 -25.85 10.84
CA SER A 333 -7.97 -25.38 11.34
C SER A 333 -7.86 -24.08 12.15
N GLU A 334 -6.74 -23.88 12.84
CA GLU A 334 -6.48 -22.71 13.69
C GLU A 334 -5.20 -21.96 13.28
N PRO A 335 -5.09 -21.45 12.04
CA PRO A 335 -3.87 -20.82 11.56
C PRO A 335 -3.59 -19.46 12.20
N PHE A 336 -4.61 -18.77 12.74
CA PHE A 336 -4.51 -17.38 13.18
C PHE A 336 -4.21 -17.22 14.67
N TYR A 337 -3.46 -16.18 15.02
CA TYR A 337 -3.26 -15.78 16.41
C TYR A 337 -4.50 -15.13 16.99
N SER A 338 -4.88 -15.49 18.23
CA SER A 338 -6.00 -14.87 18.94
C SER A 338 -5.81 -13.35 19.14
N ASN A 339 -4.59 -12.89 19.39
CA ASN A 339 -4.30 -11.45 19.50
C ASN A 339 -4.49 -10.70 18.18
N PHE A 340 -4.25 -11.36 17.04
CA PHE A 340 -4.55 -10.78 15.74
C PHE A 340 -6.07 -10.68 15.53
N LEU A 341 -6.80 -11.77 15.82
CA LEU A 341 -8.27 -11.78 15.74
C LEU A 341 -8.90 -10.68 16.61
N ASN A 342 -8.45 -10.52 17.86
CA ASN A 342 -8.92 -9.48 18.77
C ASN A 342 -8.65 -8.06 18.25
N LYS A 343 -7.54 -7.85 17.53
CA LYS A 343 -7.19 -6.52 16.98
C LYS A 343 -8.03 -6.14 15.77
N ILE A 344 -8.44 -7.12 14.97
CA ILE A 344 -9.29 -6.86 13.79
C ILE A 344 -10.78 -6.90 14.12
N ASP A 345 -11.15 -7.43 15.29
CA ASP A 345 -12.53 -7.55 15.77
C ASP A 345 -13.36 -6.26 15.68
N PRO A 346 -12.82 -5.06 15.96
CA PRO A 346 -13.61 -3.82 15.87
C PRO A 346 -14.01 -3.39 14.45
N PHE A 347 -13.40 -3.96 13.38
CA PHE A 347 -13.67 -3.56 12.00
C PHE A 347 -14.80 -4.40 11.38
N SER A 348 -15.66 -3.76 10.58
CA SER A 348 -16.78 -4.45 9.91
C SER A 348 -16.36 -5.12 8.60
N VAL A 349 -15.39 -4.54 7.90
CA VAL A 349 -14.87 -5.03 6.61
C VAL A 349 -13.36 -5.23 6.69
N LEU A 350 -12.86 -6.35 6.17
CA LEU A 350 -11.43 -6.61 6.00
C LEU A 350 -11.05 -6.50 4.52
N ARG A 351 -10.17 -5.56 4.18
CA ARG A 351 -9.58 -5.45 2.84
C ARG A 351 -8.23 -6.16 2.79
N PHE A 352 -8.01 -6.90 1.70
CA PHE A 352 -6.87 -7.81 1.55
C PHE A 352 -5.85 -7.35 0.50
N MET A 353 -5.81 -6.06 0.14
CA MET A 353 -4.99 -5.57 -0.97
C MET A 353 -3.50 -5.93 -0.84
N ASP A 354 -2.91 -5.73 0.35
CA ASP A 354 -1.51 -6.06 0.59
C ASP A 354 -1.28 -7.56 0.83
N TRP A 355 -2.25 -8.25 1.46
CA TRP A 355 -2.20 -9.71 1.60
C TRP A 355 -2.18 -10.39 0.23
N GLN A 356 -2.95 -9.89 -0.72
CA GLN A 356 -2.98 -10.39 -2.08
C GLN A 356 -1.85 -9.85 -2.96
N ARG A 357 -0.98 -8.97 -2.43
CA ARG A 357 0.09 -8.31 -3.20
C ARG A 357 -0.43 -7.77 -4.52
N THR A 358 -1.50 -6.99 -4.45
CA THR A 358 -2.29 -6.61 -5.64
C THR A 358 -1.49 -5.70 -6.60
N ASN A 359 -0.66 -4.82 -6.05
CA ASN A 359 0.21 -3.96 -6.84
C ASN A 359 1.31 -4.78 -7.53
N ASN A 360 1.47 -4.60 -8.84
CA ASN A 360 2.40 -5.34 -9.68
C ASN A 360 2.24 -6.87 -9.61
N ASN A 361 1.04 -7.35 -9.26
CA ASN A 361 0.81 -8.78 -9.10
C ASN A 361 1.10 -9.53 -10.41
N PRO A 362 1.98 -10.55 -10.41
CA PRO A 362 2.39 -11.22 -11.64
C PRO A 362 1.41 -12.28 -12.14
N MET A 363 0.39 -12.63 -11.36
CA MET A 363 -0.48 -13.77 -11.67
C MET A 363 -1.36 -13.53 -12.89
N ILE A 364 -1.34 -14.50 -13.80
CA ILE A 364 -2.20 -14.58 -14.99
C ILE A 364 -3.11 -15.82 -14.88
N ASN A 365 -2.55 -16.96 -14.50
CA ASN A 365 -3.23 -18.26 -14.50
C ASN A 365 -3.55 -18.74 -13.08
N TRP A 366 -4.67 -19.46 -12.89
CA TRP A 366 -5.12 -19.90 -11.56
C TRP A 366 -4.08 -20.75 -10.80
N ASN A 367 -3.30 -21.54 -11.53
CA ASN A 367 -2.30 -22.45 -10.97
C ASN A 367 -1.02 -21.76 -10.48
N GLU A 368 -0.86 -20.45 -10.72
CA GLU A 368 0.31 -19.68 -10.29
C GLU A 368 0.18 -19.17 -8.84
N ARG A 369 -1.03 -19.22 -8.26
CA ARG A 369 -1.29 -18.70 -6.92
C ARG A 369 -0.54 -19.47 -5.82
N THR A 370 -0.26 -18.78 -4.73
CA THR A 370 0.19 -19.44 -3.50
C THR A 370 -0.89 -20.41 -3.00
N LEU A 371 -0.45 -21.62 -2.61
CA LEU A 371 -1.31 -22.64 -1.99
C LEU A 371 -1.12 -22.65 -0.47
N PRO A 372 -2.12 -23.07 0.33
CA PRO A 372 -2.02 -23.10 1.80
C PRO A 372 -0.81 -23.87 2.36
N HIS A 373 -0.30 -24.86 1.63
CA HIS A 373 0.85 -25.65 2.07
C HIS A 373 2.21 -25.01 1.72
N TYR A 374 2.25 -23.93 0.93
CA TYR A 374 3.51 -23.24 0.58
C TYR A 374 4.15 -22.62 1.83
N PHE A 375 5.47 -22.70 1.98
CA PHE A 375 6.11 -22.44 3.29
C PHE A 375 5.90 -21.01 3.83
N THR A 376 5.74 -20.01 2.96
CA THR A 376 5.52 -18.59 3.30
C THR A 376 4.39 -17.99 2.47
N TYR A 377 3.78 -16.89 2.94
CA TYR A 377 2.80 -16.12 2.18
C TYR A 377 3.30 -14.71 1.80
N GLY A 378 4.54 -14.35 2.13
CA GLY A 378 5.15 -13.08 1.70
C GLY A 378 5.74 -13.12 0.29
N THR A 379 5.27 -14.03 -0.58
CA THR A 379 5.60 -14.09 -2.01
C THR A 379 4.88 -12.98 -2.77
N ASP A 380 5.24 -12.72 -4.02
CA ASP A 380 4.55 -11.74 -4.87
C ASP A 380 3.13 -12.17 -5.27
N GLN A 381 2.78 -13.45 -5.09
CA GLN A 381 1.42 -13.95 -5.25
C GLN A 381 0.56 -13.74 -4.00
N GLY A 382 1.18 -13.49 -2.84
CA GLY A 382 0.50 -13.18 -1.60
C GLY A 382 -0.13 -14.38 -0.87
N VAL A 383 -1.07 -14.07 0.02
CA VAL A 383 -1.82 -15.01 0.86
C VAL A 383 -2.85 -15.77 0.02
N PRO A 384 -2.94 -17.12 0.17
CA PRO A 384 -3.94 -17.91 -0.53
C PRO A 384 -5.38 -17.49 -0.20
N TYR A 385 -6.24 -17.51 -1.20
CA TYR A 385 -7.67 -17.20 -1.06
C TYR A 385 -8.38 -18.08 -0.02
N GLU A 386 -7.94 -19.32 0.17
CA GLU A 386 -8.46 -20.22 1.20
C GLU A 386 -8.30 -19.64 2.62
N LEU A 387 -7.19 -18.96 2.90
CA LEU A 387 -6.94 -18.34 4.21
C LEU A 387 -7.74 -17.05 4.38
N ILE A 388 -7.97 -16.31 3.30
CA ILE A 388 -8.88 -15.14 3.29
C ILE A 388 -10.30 -15.59 3.65
N ILE A 389 -10.79 -16.64 2.99
CA ILE A 389 -12.11 -17.23 3.26
C ILE A 389 -12.19 -17.76 4.70
N GLN A 390 -11.15 -18.47 5.16
CA GLN A 390 -11.12 -18.99 6.53
C GLN A 390 -11.18 -17.86 7.57
N LEU A 391 -10.43 -16.76 7.37
CA LEU A 391 -10.48 -15.59 8.26
C LEU A 391 -11.87 -14.96 8.27
N ALA A 392 -12.47 -14.76 7.09
CA ALA A 392 -13.80 -14.21 6.93
C ALA A 392 -14.84 -15.06 7.69
N ASN A 393 -14.81 -16.38 7.49
CA ASN A 393 -15.74 -17.31 8.11
C ASN A 393 -15.61 -17.37 9.64
N ILE A 394 -14.39 -17.25 10.17
CA ILE A 394 -14.12 -17.21 11.62
C ILE A 394 -14.62 -15.90 12.22
N THR A 395 -14.37 -14.78 11.55
CA THR A 395 -14.65 -13.44 12.09
C THR A 395 -16.05 -12.93 11.78
N LYS A 396 -16.75 -13.56 10.83
CA LYS A 396 -18.04 -13.11 10.27
C LYS A 396 -17.98 -11.67 9.72
N LYS A 397 -16.82 -11.27 9.20
CA LYS A 397 -16.59 -9.95 8.64
C LYS A 397 -16.75 -9.99 7.13
N ASP A 398 -17.31 -8.91 6.60
CA ASP A 398 -17.33 -8.64 5.18
C ASP A 398 -15.90 -8.50 4.65
N ILE A 399 -15.69 -8.85 3.38
CA ILE A 399 -14.35 -8.90 2.79
C ILE A 399 -14.25 -8.08 1.52
N TRP A 400 -13.11 -7.41 1.35
CA TRP A 400 -12.75 -6.70 0.13
C TRP A 400 -11.52 -7.35 -0.49
N VAL A 401 -11.74 -7.96 -1.66
CA VAL A 401 -10.77 -8.77 -2.41
C VAL A 401 -10.47 -8.09 -3.74
N CYS A 402 -9.19 -8.04 -4.11
CA CYS A 402 -8.75 -7.52 -5.40
C CYS A 402 -8.45 -8.67 -6.38
N VAL A 403 -8.70 -8.43 -7.67
CA VAL A 403 -8.34 -9.36 -8.76
C VAL A 403 -7.01 -8.90 -9.39
N PRO A 404 -6.02 -9.78 -9.61
CA PRO A 404 -4.81 -9.41 -10.34
C PRO A 404 -5.15 -8.80 -11.71
N HIS A 405 -4.43 -7.75 -12.13
CA HIS A 405 -4.76 -7.01 -13.34
C HIS A 405 -4.68 -7.86 -14.61
N GLN A 406 -3.80 -8.87 -14.62
CA GLN A 406 -3.59 -9.78 -15.75
C GLN A 406 -4.34 -11.11 -15.64
N ALA A 407 -5.14 -11.32 -14.58
CA ALA A 407 -5.89 -12.55 -14.38
C ALA A 407 -6.72 -12.90 -15.63
N ASN A 408 -6.56 -14.12 -16.14
CA ASN A 408 -7.33 -14.62 -17.26
C ASN A 408 -8.74 -15.08 -16.83
N ASP A 409 -9.57 -15.44 -17.80
CA ASP A 409 -10.96 -15.85 -17.54
C ASP A 409 -11.05 -17.08 -16.62
N ASP A 410 -10.16 -18.06 -16.76
CA ASP A 410 -10.09 -19.25 -15.90
C ASP A 410 -9.73 -18.89 -14.46
N PHE A 411 -8.76 -18.00 -14.24
CA PHE A 411 -8.40 -17.50 -12.91
C PHE A 411 -9.64 -16.93 -12.20
N ILE A 412 -10.38 -16.05 -12.89
CA ILE A 412 -11.55 -15.38 -12.33
C ILE A 412 -12.65 -16.40 -12.03
N GLU A 413 -12.89 -17.35 -12.94
CA GLU A 413 -13.89 -18.42 -12.75
C GLU A 413 -13.54 -19.29 -11.54
N GLN A 414 -12.30 -19.78 -11.46
CA GLN A 414 -11.85 -20.63 -10.35
C GLN A 414 -11.86 -19.87 -9.01
N MET A 415 -11.45 -18.60 -9.00
CA MET A 415 -11.54 -17.74 -7.83
C MET A 415 -13.00 -17.59 -7.38
N ALA A 416 -13.92 -17.29 -8.30
CA ALA A 416 -15.33 -17.14 -7.98
C ALA A 416 -15.94 -18.45 -7.45
N LEU A 417 -15.61 -19.60 -8.05
CA LEU A 417 -16.03 -20.92 -7.58
C LEU A 417 -15.49 -21.23 -6.19
N LEU A 418 -14.24 -20.88 -5.90
CA LEU A 418 -13.64 -21.07 -4.58
C LEU A 418 -14.39 -20.28 -3.50
N PHE A 419 -14.62 -18.99 -3.72
CA PHE A 419 -15.38 -18.14 -2.78
C PHE A 419 -16.82 -18.62 -2.63
N LYS A 420 -17.52 -18.89 -3.74
CA LYS A 420 -18.90 -19.38 -3.72
C LYS A 420 -19.08 -20.65 -2.90
N ASN A 421 -18.15 -21.59 -3.01
CA ASN A 421 -18.28 -22.91 -2.40
C ASN A 421 -17.86 -22.94 -0.92
N ASN A 422 -17.07 -21.96 -0.47
CA ASN A 422 -16.42 -22.02 0.84
C ASN A 422 -16.63 -20.78 1.74
N LEU A 423 -17.01 -19.63 1.19
CA LEU A 423 -17.33 -18.45 1.98
C LEU A 423 -18.73 -18.58 2.57
N ASP A 424 -18.87 -18.20 3.84
CA ASP A 424 -20.17 -18.12 4.51
C ASP A 424 -21.14 -17.28 3.66
N PRO A 425 -22.35 -17.79 3.36
CA PRO A 425 -23.31 -17.09 2.51
C PRO A 425 -23.77 -15.74 3.07
N ASP A 426 -23.65 -15.50 4.39
CA ASP A 426 -24.05 -14.24 5.02
C ASP A 426 -22.99 -13.13 4.89
N ILE A 427 -21.77 -13.47 4.45
CA ILE A 427 -20.65 -12.52 4.27
C ILE A 427 -20.76 -11.81 2.92
N VAL A 428 -20.66 -10.48 2.93
CA VAL A 428 -20.58 -9.63 1.73
C VAL A 428 -19.15 -9.65 1.19
N ILE A 429 -19.03 -9.84 -0.13
CA ILE A 429 -17.76 -9.70 -0.85
C ILE A 429 -17.78 -8.43 -1.70
N TYR A 430 -16.84 -7.53 -1.43
CA TYR A 430 -16.49 -6.38 -2.26
C TYR A 430 -15.37 -6.83 -3.21
N LEU A 431 -15.61 -6.72 -4.52
CA LEU A 431 -14.65 -7.13 -5.53
C LEU A 431 -14.09 -5.90 -6.25
N GLU A 432 -12.78 -5.78 -6.26
CA GLU A 432 -12.05 -4.71 -6.95
C GLU A 432 -11.19 -5.28 -8.08
N TYR A 433 -11.20 -4.65 -9.25
CA TYR A 433 -10.27 -4.99 -10.32
C TYR A 433 -8.92 -4.30 -10.05
N SER A 434 -7.95 -5.10 -9.60
CA SER A 434 -6.61 -4.66 -9.20
C SER A 434 -6.65 -3.52 -8.15
N ASN A 435 -5.61 -2.70 -8.09
CA ASN A 435 -5.45 -1.55 -7.20
C ASN A 435 -4.54 -0.54 -7.90
N GLU A 436 -4.71 0.77 -7.67
CA GLU A 436 -3.84 1.81 -8.25
C GLU A 436 -3.75 1.77 -9.79
N VAL A 437 -4.84 1.37 -10.46
CA VAL A 437 -4.91 1.24 -11.92
C VAL A 437 -4.85 2.57 -12.68
N TRP A 438 -4.84 3.69 -11.94
CA TRP A 438 -4.67 5.08 -12.39
C TRP A 438 -3.23 5.60 -12.24
N ASN A 439 -2.41 4.93 -11.43
CA ASN A 439 -1.11 5.42 -11.00
C ASN A 439 0.01 4.78 -11.85
N TRP A 440 0.61 5.60 -12.71
CA TRP A 440 1.61 5.18 -13.70
C TRP A 440 2.94 4.68 -13.12
N ILE A 441 3.15 4.70 -11.80
CA ILE A 441 4.29 4.00 -11.20
C ILE A 441 4.12 2.48 -11.21
N PHE A 442 2.89 1.98 -11.38
CA PHE A 442 2.59 0.56 -11.29
C PHE A 442 2.26 -0.09 -12.64
N ASP A 443 2.63 -1.36 -12.78
CA ASP A 443 2.45 -2.15 -13.99
C ASP A 443 0.99 -2.29 -14.39
N GLN A 444 0.08 -2.36 -13.41
CA GLN A 444 -1.35 -2.47 -13.68
C GLN A 444 -1.92 -1.24 -14.40
N ALA A 445 -1.41 -0.03 -14.15
CA ALA A 445 -1.85 1.16 -14.86
C ALA A 445 -1.46 1.10 -16.35
N HIS A 446 -0.22 0.68 -16.63
CA HIS A 446 0.27 0.47 -17.99
C HIS A 446 -0.49 -0.65 -18.71
N TYR A 447 -0.62 -1.82 -18.08
CA TYR A 447 -1.33 -2.97 -18.64
C TYR A 447 -2.74 -2.57 -19.06
N ASN A 448 -3.43 -1.86 -18.19
CA ASN A 448 -4.80 -1.44 -18.39
C ASN A 448 -4.96 -0.42 -19.54
N ASN A 449 -4.04 0.56 -19.64
CA ASN A 449 -4.02 1.45 -20.80
C ASN A 449 -3.70 0.73 -22.12
N ASN A 450 -2.79 -0.24 -22.09
CA ASN A 450 -2.33 -0.96 -23.29
C ASN A 450 -3.36 -1.97 -23.81
N HIS A 451 -4.21 -2.51 -22.93
CA HIS A 451 -5.20 -3.55 -23.25
C HIS A 451 -6.65 -3.05 -23.19
N ARG A 452 -6.89 -1.73 -23.17
CA ARG A 452 -8.24 -1.18 -23.23
C ARG A 452 -8.85 -1.30 -24.64
N PRO A 453 -10.17 -1.49 -24.76
CA PRO A 453 -10.86 -1.34 -26.04
C PRO A 453 -10.58 0.03 -26.66
N PHE A 454 -10.27 0.07 -27.96
CA PHE A 454 -9.93 1.31 -28.67
C PHE A 454 -11.01 2.40 -28.55
N ASN A 455 -12.27 2.01 -28.34
CA ASN A 455 -13.43 2.90 -28.20
C ASN A 455 -13.67 3.43 -26.77
N LEU A 456 -12.86 3.04 -25.78
CA LEU A 456 -12.99 3.51 -24.39
C LEU A 456 -11.78 4.36 -24.01
N ASN A 457 -12.00 5.54 -23.43
CA ASN A 457 -10.91 6.32 -22.83
C ASN A 457 -10.36 5.60 -21.59
N TYR A 458 -9.14 5.97 -21.17
CA TYR A 458 -8.42 5.31 -20.07
C TYR A 458 -9.31 5.15 -18.82
N GLY A 459 -9.85 6.24 -18.26
CA GLY A 459 -10.70 6.16 -17.06
C GLY A 459 -12.01 5.36 -17.19
N ARG A 460 -12.48 5.02 -18.40
CA ARG A 460 -13.68 4.16 -18.61
C ARG A 460 -13.37 2.72 -19.00
N ALA A 461 -12.11 2.41 -19.32
CA ALA A 461 -11.72 1.06 -19.67
C ALA A 461 -11.88 0.09 -18.48
N TRP A 462 -11.73 0.58 -17.26
CA TRP A 462 -11.60 -0.23 -16.05
C TRP A 462 -12.95 -0.71 -15.51
N PRO A 463 -13.99 0.15 -15.41
CA PRO A 463 -15.34 -0.30 -15.07
C PRO A 463 -15.91 -1.30 -16.09
N SER A 464 -15.47 -1.20 -17.35
CA SER A 464 -15.99 -2.02 -18.45
C SER A 464 -15.48 -3.46 -18.41
N LYS A 465 -14.19 -3.67 -18.07
CA LYS A 465 -13.64 -5.02 -17.82
C LYS A 465 -14.33 -5.65 -16.63
N LEU A 466 -14.39 -4.96 -15.49
CA LEU A 466 -15.07 -5.44 -14.27
C LEU A 466 -16.52 -5.87 -14.58
N LYS A 467 -17.28 -5.03 -15.30
CA LYS A 467 -18.67 -5.30 -15.69
C LYS A 467 -18.84 -6.50 -16.64
N MET A 468 -17.88 -6.72 -17.55
CA MET A 468 -17.90 -7.86 -18.46
C MET A 468 -17.66 -9.19 -17.72
N TYR A 469 -16.80 -9.17 -16.70
CA TYR A 469 -16.53 -10.33 -15.84
C TYR A 469 -17.68 -10.60 -14.84
N LEU A 470 -18.38 -9.57 -14.39
CA LEU A 470 -19.57 -9.68 -13.52
C LEU A 470 -20.85 -10.12 -14.25
N THR A 471 -20.84 -10.16 -15.59
CA THR A 471 -21.95 -10.79 -16.34
C THR A 471 -21.91 -12.33 -16.21
N PHE A 472 -20.78 -12.92 -15.78
CA PHE A 472 -20.68 -14.29 -15.24
C PHE A 472 -21.08 -14.39 -13.76
N GLY A 473 -21.35 -13.25 -13.09
CA GLY A 473 -21.79 -13.11 -11.69
C GLY A 473 -23.18 -13.68 -11.38
N MET A 474 -23.87 -14.29 -12.35
CA MET A 474 -25.02 -15.19 -12.08
C MET A 474 -24.62 -16.46 -11.28
N MET A 475 -23.37 -16.60 -10.85
CA MET A 475 -22.94 -17.67 -9.94
C MET A 475 -23.03 -17.32 -8.44
N PHE A 476 -23.17 -16.05 -8.04
CA PHE A 476 -23.32 -15.65 -6.62
C PHE A 476 -24.80 -15.41 -6.25
N PHE A 477 -25.65 -16.44 -6.35
CA PHE A 477 -27.09 -16.26 -6.08
C PHE A 477 -27.48 -15.97 -4.62
N ASN A 478 -26.52 -15.90 -3.68
CA ASN A 478 -26.78 -15.61 -2.26
C ASN A 478 -25.87 -14.54 -1.62
N GLN A 479 -24.88 -13.99 -2.32
CA GLN A 479 -23.97 -12.98 -1.74
C GLN A 479 -24.31 -11.59 -2.29
N LYS A 480 -24.33 -10.57 -1.41
CA LYS A 480 -24.39 -9.18 -1.85
C LYS A 480 -23.02 -8.82 -2.43
N LEU A 481 -22.98 -8.48 -3.70
CA LEU A 481 -21.79 -7.95 -4.37
C LEU A 481 -21.93 -6.42 -4.44
N VAL A 482 -20.91 -5.70 -4.03
CA VAL A 482 -20.82 -4.25 -4.21
C VAL A 482 -19.64 -3.95 -5.12
N GLU A 483 -19.94 -3.36 -6.29
CA GLU A 483 -18.94 -2.87 -7.24
C GLU A 483 -18.34 -1.57 -6.71
N LEU A 484 -17.02 -1.56 -6.51
CA LEU A 484 -16.29 -0.34 -6.19
C LEU A 484 -15.56 0.12 -7.45
N ASN A 485 -16.06 1.21 -8.04
CA ASN A 485 -15.32 1.95 -9.05
C ASN A 485 -14.26 2.76 -8.31
N GLY A 486 -12.98 2.43 -8.49
CA GLY A 486 -11.88 3.29 -8.03
C GLY A 486 -12.07 4.69 -8.58
N PHE A 487 -12.16 5.68 -7.69
CA PHE A 487 -12.37 7.08 -8.04
C PHE A 487 -11.10 7.75 -8.52
#